data_AF-A0A0T7BYN0-F1
#
_entry.id   AF-A0A0T7BYN0-F1
#
_cell.length_a   1.000
_cell.length_b   1.000
_cell.length_c   1.000
_cell.angle_alpha   90.00
_cell.angle_beta   90.00
_cell.angle_gamma   90.00
#
_symmetry.space_group_name_H-M   'P 1'
#
loop_
_entity.id
_entity.type
_entity.pdbx_description
1 polymer ?
#
loop_
_entity_poly.entity_id
_entity_poly.type
_entity_poly.pdbx_seq_one_letter_code
_entity_poly.pdbx_strand_id
1 'polypeptide(L)'
;MRIQNLSTAILVTIGSLLAASHAAQAANFTTNLEKNGGPEGDIILKSVTQNGKTTSDFSFVNKANILENTPIKLDPKKVETADPEEAKIKGIVNNNSGDASTDKGDKASSPMAVSGLKDPTNTEIAAFMGNKNLNNIIDSEGTGSFRINMFFDSLITADSLGIDNILVWERGMNSDLGIQAIDASGKVIGNFLKLLRTQQASAGYSIDTMEINNTQKVGSWGVSLKDLGVASLAGVQVFANSSYGGPDFKVMARKSQNVPEPGALLGLGLVATMAYKYRQYKQIAR
;
A
#
# COMPACT_ATOMS: atom_id res chain seq x y z
N MET A 1 5.10 64.33 18.78
CA MET A 1 5.81 63.49 17.81
C MET A 1 7.12 63.01 18.43
N ARG A 2 7.24 61.73 18.78
CA ARG A 2 8.52 60.98 18.87
C ARG A 2 8.16 59.51 19.14
N ILE A 3 8.72 58.67 18.27
CA ILE A 3 8.29 57.32 17.93
C ILE A 3 8.90 56.31 18.91
N GLN A 4 8.11 55.30 19.25
CA GLN A 4 8.43 54.19 20.15
C GLN A 4 9.52 53.30 19.53
N ASN A 5 10.52 52.92 20.32
CA ASN A 5 11.52 51.92 19.95
C ASN A 5 10.90 50.52 20.07
N LEU A 6 10.63 49.88 18.94
CA LEU A 6 10.28 48.46 18.86
C LEU A 6 11.58 47.65 18.66
N SER A 7 12.00 46.91 19.69
CA SER A 7 13.11 45.97 19.59
C SER A 7 12.57 44.62 19.13
N THR A 8 12.79 44.26 17.87
CA THR A 8 12.46 42.94 17.31
C THR A 8 13.57 41.96 17.68
N ALA A 9 13.30 41.02 18.60
CA ALA A 9 14.17 39.87 18.84
C ALA A 9 13.68 38.72 17.96
N ILE A 10 14.42 38.42 16.88
CA ILE A 10 14.24 37.21 16.09
C ILE A 10 15.06 36.11 16.76
N LEU A 11 14.39 35.20 17.46
CA LEU A 11 14.98 33.93 17.92
C LEU A 11 14.83 32.91 16.79
N VAL A 12 15.92 32.68 16.05
CA VAL A 12 16.04 31.52 15.15
C VAL A 12 16.53 30.34 15.99
N THR A 13 15.62 29.44 16.38
CA THR A 13 15.99 28.13 16.91
C THR A 13 16.25 27.18 15.74
N ILE A 14 17.52 26.89 15.49
CA ILE A 14 17.94 25.76 14.65
C ILE A 14 17.71 24.50 15.48
N GLY A 15 16.51 23.95 15.41
CA GLY A 15 16.22 22.61 15.91
C GLY A 15 16.68 21.59 14.88
N SER A 16 17.87 21.02 15.06
CA SER A 16 18.27 19.81 14.38
C SER A 16 17.34 18.67 14.81
N LEU A 17 16.30 18.41 14.01
CA LEU A 17 15.49 17.20 14.10
C LEU A 17 16.39 16.01 13.74
N LEU A 18 16.96 15.38 14.76
CA LEU A 18 17.35 13.98 14.69
C LEU A 18 16.05 13.19 14.48
N ALA A 19 15.78 12.83 13.23
CA ALA A 19 14.71 11.92 12.86
C ALA A 19 15.04 10.54 13.45
N ALA A 20 14.65 10.30 14.70
CA ALA A 20 14.49 8.96 15.21
C ALA A 20 13.40 8.31 14.34
N SER A 21 13.82 7.41 13.42
CA SER A 21 12.89 6.54 12.71
C SER A 21 12.18 5.69 13.76
N HIS A 22 11.01 6.12 14.20
CA HIS A 22 10.15 5.26 14.97
C HIS A 22 9.81 4.11 14.02
N ALA A 23 10.23 2.89 14.36
CA ALA A 23 9.75 1.72 13.65
C ALA A 23 8.22 1.74 13.86
N ALA A 24 7.48 2.11 12.80
CA ALA A 24 6.02 2.08 12.85
C ALA A 24 5.63 0.66 13.23
N GLN A 25 4.89 0.53 14.32
CA GLN A 25 4.31 -0.75 14.70
C GLN A 25 3.18 -0.98 13.70
N ALA A 26 3.45 -1.73 12.63
CA ALA A 26 2.43 -2.06 11.65
C ALA A 26 1.21 -2.60 12.37
N ALA A 27 0.08 -1.90 12.26
CA ALA A 27 -1.10 -2.30 12.99
C ALA A 27 -1.77 -3.48 12.27
N ASN A 28 -2.23 -4.43 13.07
CA ASN A 28 -2.76 -5.69 12.56
C ASN A 28 -4.18 -5.47 12.05
N PHE A 29 -4.50 -6.02 10.89
CA PHE A 29 -5.86 -6.04 10.35
C PHE A 29 -6.24 -7.45 9.88
N THR A 30 -7.52 -7.77 9.96
CA THR A 30 -8.07 -9.03 9.44
C THR A 30 -8.41 -8.86 7.96
N THR A 31 -7.91 -9.77 7.13
CA THR A 31 -8.21 -9.81 5.69
C THR A 31 -9.41 -10.72 5.45
N ASN A 32 -10.51 -10.17 4.94
CA ASN A 32 -11.72 -10.95 4.62
C ASN A 32 -11.75 -11.25 3.12
N LEU A 33 -11.84 -12.53 2.78
CA LEU A 33 -11.53 -13.05 1.45
C LEU A 33 -12.64 -13.97 0.92
N GLU A 34 -12.76 -14.01 -0.41
CA GLU A 34 -13.35 -15.14 -1.13
C GLU A 34 -12.21 -15.91 -1.82
N LYS A 35 -12.21 -17.23 -1.67
CA LYS A 35 -11.16 -18.10 -2.22
C LYS A 35 -11.77 -19.04 -3.25
N ASN A 36 -11.29 -18.99 -4.48
CA ASN A 36 -11.73 -19.87 -5.56
C ASN A 36 -10.52 -20.64 -6.11
N GLY A 37 -10.44 -21.94 -5.87
CA GLY A 37 -9.32 -22.78 -6.34
C GLY A 37 -8.16 -22.94 -5.35
N GLY A 38 -8.34 -22.61 -4.06
CA GLY A 38 -7.32 -22.83 -3.03
C GLY A 38 -6.14 -21.84 -3.12
N PRO A 39 -4.96 -22.20 -2.56
CA PRO A 39 -3.78 -21.33 -2.58
C PRO A 39 -3.25 -20.98 -3.98
N GLU A 40 -3.46 -21.85 -4.96
CA GLU A 40 -3.09 -21.64 -6.37
C GLU A 40 -4.10 -20.74 -7.12
N GLY A 41 -5.32 -20.60 -6.60
CA GLY A 41 -6.43 -19.95 -7.29
C GLY A 41 -6.65 -18.48 -6.91
N ASP A 42 -7.81 -17.95 -7.25
CA ASP A 42 -8.15 -16.56 -6.92
C ASP A 42 -8.33 -16.37 -5.40
N ILE A 43 -7.67 -15.33 -4.89
CA ILE A 43 -7.85 -14.84 -3.52
C ILE A 43 -8.41 -13.42 -3.59
N ILE A 44 -9.73 -13.30 -3.62
CA ILE A 44 -10.41 -12.03 -3.86
C ILE A 44 -10.65 -11.29 -2.54
N LEU A 45 -10.03 -10.12 -2.41
CA LEU A 45 -10.26 -9.23 -1.27
C LEU A 45 -11.70 -8.71 -1.26
N LYS A 46 -12.44 -9.00 -0.18
CA LYS A 46 -13.78 -8.47 0.05
C LYS A 46 -13.77 -7.26 0.95
N SER A 47 -13.06 -7.35 2.07
CA SER A 47 -12.95 -6.27 3.03
C SER A 47 -11.75 -6.46 3.95
N VAL A 48 -11.41 -5.40 4.69
CA VAL A 48 -10.46 -5.43 5.79
C VAL A 48 -11.16 -4.97 7.06
N THR A 49 -10.91 -5.67 8.17
CA THR A 49 -11.41 -5.30 9.49
C THR A 49 -10.26 -4.96 10.42
N GLN A 50 -10.30 -3.78 11.02
CA GLN A 50 -9.31 -3.32 11.99
C GLN A 50 -10.00 -2.52 13.09
N ASN A 51 -9.64 -2.77 14.35
CA ASN A 51 -10.23 -2.09 15.52
C ASN A 51 -11.78 -2.11 15.52
N GLY A 52 -12.37 -3.24 15.08
CA GLY A 52 -13.82 -3.42 14.97
C GLY A 52 -14.49 -2.67 13.81
N LYS A 53 -13.73 -1.95 12.98
CA LYS A 53 -14.23 -1.23 11.79
C LYS A 53 -13.90 -2.02 10.52
N THR A 54 -14.88 -2.15 9.64
CA THR A 54 -14.73 -2.88 8.37
C THR A 54 -14.82 -1.92 7.20
N THR A 55 -13.89 -2.04 6.25
CA THR A 55 -13.92 -1.32 4.96
C THR A 55 -13.88 -2.30 3.80
N SER A 56 -14.63 -2.00 2.75
CA SER A 56 -14.56 -2.70 1.45
C SER A 56 -14.31 -1.72 0.29
N ASP A 57 -14.16 -0.43 0.59
CA ASP A 57 -13.89 0.61 -0.39
C ASP A 57 -12.39 0.90 -0.45
N PHE A 58 -11.77 0.33 -1.47
CA PHE A 58 -10.34 0.40 -1.72
C PHE A 58 -10.05 1.31 -2.90
N SER A 59 -8.91 1.99 -2.83
CA SER A 59 -8.27 2.70 -3.92
C SER A 59 -7.14 1.83 -4.44
N PHE A 60 -7.21 1.49 -5.72
CA PHE A 60 -6.25 0.60 -6.35
C PHE A 60 -5.12 1.39 -7.00
N VAL A 61 -3.98 0.72 -7.19
CA VAL A 61 -2.92 1.29 -8.02
C VAL A 61 -3.42 1.41 -9.45
N ASN A 62 -3.43 2.62 -10.01
CA ASN A 62 -3.85 2.86 -11.40
C ASN A 62 -2.72 3.35 -12.31
N LYS A 63 -1.58 3.68 -11.72
CA LYS A 63 -0.37 4.10 -12.42
C LYS A 63 0.84 3.70 -11.59
N ALA A 64 1.88 3.22 -12.25
CA ALA A 64 3.18 3.00 -11.65
C ALA A 64 4.26 3.79 -12.41
N ASN A 65 5.37 4.06 -11.72
CA ASN A 65 6.59 4.56 -12.33
C ASN A 65 7.78 3.86 -11.69
N ILE A 66 8.37 2.92 -12.43
CA ILE A 66 9.59 2.22 -12.06
C ILE A 66 10.74 3.22 -12.16
N LEU A 67 11.36 3.51 -11.01
CA LEU A 67 12.52 4.40 -10.91
C LEU A 67 13.82 3.59 -10.96
N GLU A 68 13.77 2.39 -10.41
CA GLU A 68 14.86 1.44 -10.35
C GLU A 68 14.24 0.05 -10.36
N ASN A 69 14.78 -0.83 -11.20
CA ASN A 69 14.52 -2.26 -11.14
C ASN A 69 15.79 -2.95 -11.63
N THR A 70 16.34 -3.84 -10.82
CA THR A 70 17.48 -4.63 -11.24
C THR A 70 17.00 -5.61 -12.32
N PRO A 71 17.61 -5.60 -13.53
CA PRO A 71 17.11 -6.40 -14.63
C PRO A 71 17.24 -7.91 -14.38
N ILE A 72 16.29 -8.65 -14.93
CA ILE A 72 16.37 -10.11 -14.99
C ILE A 72 17.67 -10.55 -15.68
N LYS A 73 18.41 -11.45 -15.03
CA LYS A 73 19.64 -12.04 -15.58
C LYS A 73 19.34 -13.44 -16.10
N LEU A 74 19.29 -13.55 -17.42
CA LEU A 74 19.21 -14.85 -18.09
C LEU A 74 20.59 -15.49 -18.18
N ASP A 75 20.69 -16.77 -17.81
CA ASP A 75 21.90 -17.54 -18.07
C ASP A 75 21.87 -18.05 -19.52
N PRO A 76 22.76 -17.57 -20.42
CA PRO A 76 22.72 -17.95 -21.83
C PRO A 76 23.02 -19.45 -22.06
N LYS A 77 23.46 -20.18 -21.03
CA LYS A 77 23.72 -21.62 -21.09
C LYS A 77 22.56 -22.47 -20.62
N LYS A 78 21.54 -21.87 -20.01
CA LYS A 78 20.36 -22.57 -19.51
C LYS A 78 19.20 -22.34 -20.47
N VAL A 79 18.39 -23.39 -20.63
CA VAL A 79 17.05 -23.25 -21.18
C VAL A 79 16.15 -22.88 -20.01
N GLU A 80 15.53 -21.71 -20.08
CA GLU A 80 14.72 -21.14 -19.01
C GLU A 80 13.34 -20.78 -19.57
N THR A 81 12.32 -20.84 -18.72
CA THR A 81 10.97 -20.36 -19.01
C THR A 81 10.44 -19.60 -17.80
N ALA A 82 9.43 -18.77 -18.02
CA ALA A 82 8.66 -18.11 -16.98
C ALA A 82 7.42 -18.90 -16.55
N ASP A 83 7.11 -19.98 -17.27
CA ASP A 83 5.95 -20.80 -17.02
C ASP A 83 6.37 -22.01 -16.17
N PRO A 84 5.92 -22.14 -14.91
CA PRO A 84 6.22 -23.28 -14.05
C PRO A 84 5.70 -24.60 -14.60
N GLU A 85 4.56 -24.60 -15.30
CA GLU A 85 4.01 -25.81 -15.90
C GLU A 85 4.92 -26.27 -17.03
N GLU A 86 5.35 -25.35 -17.89
CA GLU A 86 6.32 -25.63 -18.93
C GLU A 86 7.66 -26.08 -18.34
N ALA A 87 8.15 -25.40 -17.30
CA ALA A 87 9.38 -25.74 -16.59
C ALA A 87 9.33 -27.18 -16.07
N LYS A 88 8.21 -27.56 -15.46
CA LYS A 88 7.95 -28.89 -14.93
C LYS A 88 7.84 -29.95 -16.04
N ILE A 89 7.10 -29.65 -17.11
CA ILE A 89 6.91 -30.59 -18.24
C ILE A 89 8.24 -30.84 -18.97
N LYS A 90 9.02 -29.78 -19.20
CA LYS A 90 10.27 -29.86 -19.97
C LYS A 90 11.49 -30.16 -19.10
N GLY A 91 11.35 -30.14 -17.77
CA GLY A 91 12.47 -30.28 -16.84
C GLY A 91 13.50 -29.15 -16.99
N ILE A 92 13.04 -27.93 -17.29
CA ILE A 92 13.87 -26.73 -17.47
C ILE A 92 13.71 -25.77 -16.29
N VAL A 93 14.55 -24.74 -16.21
CA VAL A 93 14.53 -23.80 -15.09
C VAL A 93 13.35 -22.83 -15.23
N ASN A 94 12.56 -22.69 -14.17
CA ASN A 94 11.63 -21.58 -14.05
C ASN A 94 12.41 -20.35 -13.59
N ASN A 95 12.36 -19.27 -14.36
CA ASN A 95 13.05 -18.02 -14.07
C ASN A 95 12.07 -16.85 -14.21
N ASN A 96 11.43 -16.51 -13.10
CA ASN A 96 10.71 -15.24 -12.92
C ASN A 96 11.44 -14.32 -11.92
N SER A 97 12.77 -14.44 -11.83
CA SER A 97 13.61 -13.86 -10.76
C SER A 97 13.96 -12.37 -10.94
N GLY A 98 13.04 -11.58 -11.49
CA GLY A 98 13.23 -10.13 -11.50
C GLY A 98 13.08 -9.58 -10.09
N ASP A 99 13.87 -8.58 -9.71
CA ASP A 99 13.73 -7.93 -8.39
C ASP A 99 12.43 -7.10 -8.28
N ALA A 100 11.62 -7.00 -9.35
CA ALA A 100 10.23 -6.58 -9.32
C ALA A 100 9.48 -7.11 -10.55
N SER A 101 9.32 -8.42 -10.68
CA SER A 101 8.55 -9.09 -11.73
C SER A 101 7.06 -9.14 -11.36
N THR A 102 6.17 -9.42 -12.33
CA THR A 102 4.76 -9.70 -12.02
C THR A 102 4.56 -11.21 -11.86
N ASP A 103 3.85 -11.62 -10.81
CA ASP A 103 3.57 -13.03 -10.55
C ASP A 103 2.13 -13.24 -10.05
N LYS A 104 1.60 -14.46 -10.26
CA LYS A 104 0.25 -14.83 -9.88
C LYS A 104 0.17 -16.26 -9.35
N GLY A 105 -0.93 -16.59 -8.69
CA GLY A 105 -1.31 -17.97 -8.42
C GLY A 105 -1.34 -18.82 -9.68
N ASP A 106 -0.88 -20.09 -9.62
CA ASP A 106 -0.84 -21.01 -10.77
C ASP A 106 -2.15 -21.00 -11.57
N LYS A 107 -3.26 -21.08 -10.84
CA LYS A 107 -4.63 -21.14 -11.36
C LYS A 107 -5.40 -19.83 -11.18
N ALA A 108 -4.75 -18.79 -10.66
CA ALA A 108 -5.38 -17.50 -10.46
C ALA A 108 -5.61 -16.79 -11.80
N SER A 109 -6.73 -16.09 -11.88
CA SER A 109 -6.99 -15.08 -12.89
C SER A 109 -5.99 -13.92 -12.75
N SER A 110 -5.61 -13.33 -13.87
CA SER A 110 -4.70 -12.18 -13.92
C SER A 110 -5.15 -11.20 -15.00
N PRO A 111 -4.83 -9.90 -14.85
CA PRO A 111 -5.17 -8.89 -15.84
C PRO A 111 -4.37 -9.04 -17.15
N MET A 112 -3.26 -9.78 -17.09
CA MET A 112 -2.34 -10.05 -18.20
C MET A 112 -1.40 -11.19 -17.79
N ALA A 113 -0.65 -11.72 -18.76
CA ALA A 113 0.41 -12.68 -18.48
C ALA A 113 1.45 -12.11 -17.50
N VAL A 114 2.05 -12.99 -16.70
CA VAL A 114 3.22 -12.66 -15.87
C VAL A 114 4.37 -12.16 -16.74
N SER A 115 5.21 -11.29 -16.18
CA SER A 115 6.32 -10.69 -16.92
C SER A 115 7.35 -11.74 -17.31
N GLY A 116 7.57 -12.72 -16.44
CA GLY A 116 8.38 -13.87 -16.76
C GLY A 116 9.84 -13.50 -16.99
N LEU A 117 10.39 -13.84 -18.16
CA LEU A 117 11.80 -13.61 -18.52
C LEU A 117 12.11 -12.16 -18.96
N LYS A 118 11.14 -11.24 -18.90
CA LYS A 118 11.32 -9.82 -19.23
C LYS A 118 10.98 -8.95 -18.03
N ASP A 119 11.66 -7.82 -17.91
CA ASP A 119 11.31 -6.80 -16.93
C ASP A 119 9.90 -6.26 -17.22
N PRO A 120 9.03 -6.10 -16.21
CA PRO A 120 7.73 -5.51 -16.42
C PRO A 120 7.83 -4.01 -16.71
N THR A 121 6.87 -3.52 -17.48
CA THR A 121 6.65 -2.11 -17.73
C THR A 121 5.82 -1.46 -16.62
N ASN A 122 5.82 -0.13 -16.56
CA ASN A 122 4.97 0.66 -15.67
C ASN A 122 3.47 0.28 -15.74
N THR A 123 2.98 0.00 -16.96
CA THR A 123 1.57 -0.38 -17.17
C THR A 123 1.29 -1.79 -16.65
N GLU A 124 2.23 -2.72 -16.80
CA GLU A 124 2.09 -4.10 -16.33
C GLU A 124 2.07 -4.15 -14.79
N ILE A 125 2.96 -3.41 -14.12
CA ILE A 125 2.93 -3.25 -12.64
C ILE A 125 1.60 -2.67 -12.18
N ALA A 126 1.12 -1.59 -12.82
CA ALA A 126 -0.15 -0.96 -12.45
C ALA A 126 -1.33 -1.92 -12.62
N ALA A 127 -1.35 -2.75 -13.67
CA ALA A 127 -2.41 -3.73 -13.89
C ALA A 127 -2.40 -4.82 -12.81
N PHE A 128 -1.24 -5.40 -12.50
CA PHE A 128 -1.10 -6.43 -11.46
C PHE A 128 -1.46 -5.92 -10.07
N MET A 129 -1.17 -4.65 -9.76
CA MET A 129 -1.49 -4.05 -8.47
C MET A 129 -2.92 -3.48 -8.41
N GLY A 130 -3.50 -3.17 -9.57
CA GLY A 130 -4.77 -2.46 -9.74
C GLY A 130 -6.03 -3.29 -9.58
N ASN A 131 -5.98 -4.44 -8.90
CA ASN A 131 -7.09 -5.38 -8.81
C ASN A 131 -7.23 -6.01 -7.42
N LYS A 132 -8.38 -6.64 -7.15
CA LYS A 132 -8.72 -7.27 -5.86
C LYS A 132 -8.13 -8.66 -5.64
N ASN A 133 -7.52 -9.26 -6.65
CA ASN A 133 -6.91 -10.59 -6.51
C ASN A 133 -5.58 -10.44 -5.78
N LEU A 134 -5.52 -10.89 -4.53
CA LEU A 134 -4.31 -10.87 -3.72
C LEU A 134 -3.32 -11.96 -4.13
N ASN A 135 -3.72 -12.87 -5.02
CA ASN A 135 -2.82 -13.80 -5.68
C ASN A 135 -2.28 -13.23 -7.00
N ASN A 136 -2.29 -11.91 -7.17
CA ASN A 136 -1.57 -11.17 -8.20
C ASN A 136 -0.65 -10.21 -7.45
N ILE A 137 0.65 -10.42 -7.56
CA ILE A 137 1.67 -9.76 -6.75
C ILE A 137 2.76 -9.18 -7.63
N ILE A 138 3.57 -8.32 -7.03
CA ILE A 138 4.92 -8.08 -7.51
C ILE A 138 5.82 -9.04 -6.76
N ASP A 139 6.50 -9.89 -7.51
CA ASP A 139 7.48 -10.84 -7.05
C ASP A 139 8.85 -10.18 -7.07
N SER A 140 9.64 -10.37 -6.01
CA SER A 140 11.01 -9.89 -6.01
C SER A 140 11.95 -10.96 -5.49
N GLU A 141 12.71 -11.53 -6.40
CA GLU A 141 13.58 -12.64 -6.10
C GLU A 141 15.00 -12.26 -6.49
N GLY A 142 15.90 -12.25 -5.50
CA GLY A 142 17.31 -12.08 -5.78
C GLY A 142 18.09 -11.20 -4.81
N THR A 143 19.17 -10.66 -5.35
CA THR A 143 20.17 -9.85 -4.63
C THR A 143 20.22 -8.42 -5.15
N GLY A 144 19.21 -7.99 -5.92
CA GLY A 144 19.16 -6.65 -6.47
C GLY A 144 18.29 -5.71 -5.63
N SER A 145 17.77 -4.71 -6.32
CA SER A 145 16.98 -3.63 -5.74
C SER A 145 15.92 -3.16 -6.72
N PHE A 146 14.82 -2.67 -6.15
CA PHE A 146 13.78 -1.98 -6.89
C PHE A 146 13.33 -0.73 -6.14
N ARG A 147 12.79 0.22 -6.90
CA ARG A 147 12.09 1.40 -6.41
C ARG A 147 10.99 1.77 -7.38
N ILE A 148 9.75 1.76 -6.91
CA ILE A 148 8.57 1.96 -7.74
C ILE A 148 7.65 2.98 -7.05
N ASN A 149 7.28 4.02 -7.77
CA ASN A 149 6.17 4.89 -7.38
C ASN A 149 4.85 4.23 -7.83
N MET A 150 3.91 4.04 -6.91
CA MET A 150 2.59 3.49 -7.15
C MET A 150 1.53 4.52 -6.77
N PHE A 151 0.76 4.98 -7.75
CA PHE A 151 -0.29 5.98 -7.60
C PHE A 151 -1.64 5.30 -7.45
N PHE A 152 -2.44 5.80 -6.51
CA PHE A 152 -3.78 5.30 -6.25
C PHE A 152 -4.81 6.00 -7.13
N ASP A 153 -5.93 5.33 -7.41
CA ASP A 153 -7.06 5.88 -8.18
C ASP A 153 -7.84 7.01 -7.48
N SER A 154 -7.50 7.31 -6.23
CA SER A 154 -8.06 8.40 -5.44
C SER A 154 -7.00 9.05 -4.55
N LEU A 155 -7.21 10.32 -4.21
CA LEU A 155 -6.41 11.00 -3.19
C LEU A 155 -6.74 10.40 -1.83
N ILE A 156 -5.72 9.93 -1.11
CA ILE A 156 -5.88 9.35 0.23
C ILE A 156 -5.63 10.46 1.24
N THR A 157 -6.64 10.80 2.02
CA THR A 157 -6.59 11.79 3.11
C THR A 157 -6.76 11.10 4.46
N ALA A 158 -6.16 11.70 5.49
CA ALA A 158 -6.34 11.28 6.88
C ALA A 158 -7.81 11.39 7.27
N ASP A 159 -8.26 10.47 8.12
CA ASP A 159 -9.59 10.52 8.71
C ASP A 159 -9.54 10.07 10.18
N SER A 160 -10.67 10.21 10.86
CA SER A 160 -10.81 9.92 12.29
C SER A 160 -11.15 8.45 12.56
N LEU A 161 -11.01 7.55 11.57
CA LEU A 161 -11.39 6.15 11.76
C LEU A 161 -10.41 5.41 12.67
N GLY A 162 -9.18 5.88 12.86
CA GLY A 162 -8.18 5.20 13.71
C GLY A 162 -7.85 3.80 13.20
N ILE A 163 -7.91 3.63 11.88
CA ILE A 163 -7.49 2.44 11.13
C ILE A 163 -6.52 2.90 10.05
N ASP A 164 -5.70 1.98 9.57
CA ASP A 164 -4.67 2.27 8.59
C ASP A 164 -5.26 2.69 7.25
N ASN A 165 -4.42 3.40 6.49
CA ASN A 165 -4.77 3.94 5.19
C ASN A 165 -4.17 3.10 4.07
N ILE A 166 -2.94 2.61 4.26
CA ILE A 166 -2.24 1.76 3.30
C ILE A 166 -2.19 0.35 3.86
N LEU A 167 -2.53 -0.61 3.01
CA LEU A 167 -2.65 -2.02 3.33
C LEU A 167 -1.65 -2.76 2.43
N VAL A 168 -0.73 -3.48 3.05
CA VAL A 168 0.31 -4.25 2.35
C VAL A 168 0.18 -5.71 2.74
N TRP A 169 0.29 -6.60 1.77
CA TRP A 169 0.40 -8.04 1.95
C TRP A 169 1.72 -8.52 1.36
N GLU A 170 2.35 -9.52 1.98
CA GLU A 170 3.56 -10.16 1.46
C GLU A 170 3.49 -11.68 1.59
N ARG A 171 3.84 -12.39 0.51
CA ARG A 171 4.00 -13.85 0.48
C ARG A 171 5.33 -14.20 1.14
N GLY A 172 5.33 -15.21 2.00
CA GLY A 172 6.53 -15.77 2.62
C GLY A 172 6.75 -15.35 4.07
N MET A 173 6.28 -14.16 4.46
CA MET A 173 6.52 -13.56 5.78
C MET A 173 8.00 -13.45 6.13
N ASN A 174 8.86 -13.30 5.13
CA ASN A 174 10.31 -13.46 5.23
C ASN A 174 11.08 -12.20 4.83
N SER A 175 10.39 -11.17 4.33
CA SER A 175 11.03 -9.99 3.79
C SER A 175 10.61 -8.67 4.45
N ASP A 176 11.54 -7.72 4.42
CA ASP A 176 11.28 -6.33 4.75
C ASP A 176 10.79 -5.60 3.50
N LEU A 177 10.01 -4.54 3.68
CA LEU A 177 9.64 -3.64 2.59
C LEU A 177 9.78 -2.20 3.06
N GLY A 178 10.25 -1.32 2.19
CA GLY A 178 10.30 0.08 2.51
C GLY A 178 9.21 0.87 1.80
N ILE A 179 8.63 1.85 2.50
CA ILE A 179 7.49 2.62 2.02
C ILE A 179 7.61 4.09 2.41
N GLN A 180 7.23 4.98 1.49
CA GLN A 180 7.15 6.43 1.74
C GLN A 180 5.99 7.03 0.92
N ALA A 181 5.35 8.08 1.43
CA ALA A 181 4.28 8.76 0.71
C ALA A 181 4.82 9.53 -0.50
N ILE A 182 4.02 9.62 -1.57
CA ILE A 182 4.28 10.51 -2.72
C ILE A 182 3.08 11.42 -3.01
N ASP A 183 3.37 12.61 -3.52
CA ASP A 183 2.36 13.53 -4.03
C ASP A 183 1.93 13.17 -5.48
N ALA A 184 1.00 13.96 -6.04
CA ALA A 184 0.47 13.73 -7.39
C ALA A 184 1.51 13.84 -8.52
N SER A 185 2.64 14.51 -8.27
CA SER A 185 3.76 14.59 -9.21
C SER A 185 4.72 13.39 -9.11
N GLY A 186 4.57 12.58 -8.06
CA GLY A 186 5.47 11.47 -7.75
C GLY A 186 6.66 11.88 -6.87
N LYS A 187 6.63 13.08 -6.29
CA LYS A 187 7.66 13.53 -5.36
C LYS A 187 7.43 12.89 -3.99
N VAL A 188 8.49 12.35 -3.40
CA VAL A 188 8.46 11.81 -2.03
C VAL A 188 8.17 12.90 -0.99
N ILE A 189 7.29 12.58 -0.05
CA ILE A 189 6.86 13.45 1.04
C ILE A 189 6.78 12.64 2.34
N GLY A 190 6.82 13.35 3.47
CA GLY A 190 6.68 12.72 4.78
C GLY A 190 7.83 11.79 5.17
N ASN A 191 7.54 10.92 6.14
CA ASN A 191 8.49 9.98 6.72
C ASN A 191 8.64 8.73 5.85
N PHE A 192 9.87 8.26 5.80
CA PHE A 192 10.19 6.92 5.34
C PHE A 192 9.90 5.90 6.45
N LEU A 193 9.28 4.78 6.09
CA LEU A 193 9.04 3.66 7.00
C LEU A 193 9.69 2.39 6.43
N LYS A 194 10.41 1.66 7.28
CA LYS A 194 10.84 0.30 7.00
C LYS A 194 9.86 -0.66 7.67
N LEU A 195 9.10 -1.39 6.87
CA LEU A 195 8.20 -2.46 7.30
C LEU A 195 9.07 -3.69 7.54
N LEU A 196 9.25 -4.06 8.81
CA LEU A 196 10.11 -5.18 9.18
C LEU A 196 9.34 -6.49 9.07
N ARG A 197 9.99 -7.53 8.54
CA ARG A 197 9.46 -8.91 8.50
C ARG A 197 9.00 -9.42 9.88
N THR A 198 9.72 -9.02 10.93
CA THR A 198 9.42 -9.40 12.32
C THR A 198 8.16 -8.72 12.88
N GLN A 199 7.61 -7.74 12.18
CA GLN A 199 6.40 -7.01 12.56
C GLN A 199 5.19 -7.39 11.70
N GLN A 200 5.34 -8.35 10.78
CA GLN A 200 4.22 -8.84 9.99
C GLN A 200 3.19 -9.56 10.87
N ALA A 201 1.91 -9.27 10.64
CA ALA A 201 0.82 -10.10 11.12
C ALA A 201 0.46 -11.16 10.10
N SER A 202 -0.07 -12.30 10.55
CA SER A 202 -0.66 -13.28 9.63
C SER A 202 -1.90 -12.68 8.96
N ALA A 203 -1.96 -12.73 7.63
CA ALA A 203 -3.14 -12.29 6.88
C ALA A 203 -4.27 -13.33 6.86
N GLY A 204 -4.05 -14.53 7.40
CA GLY A 204 -5.06 -15.60 7.50
C GLY A 204 -5.25 -16.44 6.23
N TYR A 205 -4.31 -16.35 5.29
CA TYR A 205 -4.29 -17.17 4.08
C TYR A 205 -2.87 -17.47 3.62
N SER A 206 -2.79 -18.32 2.60
CA SER A 206 -1.56 -18.72 1.94
C SER A 206 -1.80 -18.70 0.43
N ILE A 207 -0.73 -18.50 -0.33
CA ILE A 207 -0.75 -18.55 -1.80
C ILE A 207 0.37 -19.43 -2.34
N ASP A 208 0.14 -19.97 -3.52
CA ASP A 208 1.09 -20.76 -4.31
C ASP A 208 1.12 -20.14 -5.70
N THR A 209 2.22 -19.49 -6.04
CA THR A 209 2.34 -18.71 -7.28
C THR A 209 3.24 -19.38 -8.28
N MET A 210 3.23 -18.88 -9.51
CA MET A 210 3.89 -19.52 -10.63
C MET A 210 5.39 -19.64 -10.47
N GLU A 211 6.00 -18.91 -9.57
CA GLU A 211 7.44 -18.93 -9.35
C GLU A 211 7.86 -20.04 -8.35
N ILE A 212 6.97 -20.49 -7.46
CA ILE A 212 7.25 -21.49 -6.43
C ILE A 212 6.50 -22.81 -6.66
N ASN A 213 6.89 -23.84 -5.88
CA ASN A 213 6.28 -25.17 -5.96
C ASN A 213 5.54 -25.58 -4.67
N ASN A 214 5.38 -24.65 -3.72
CA ASN A 214 4.75 -24.92 -2.45
C ASN A 214 4.08 -23.67 -1.90
N THR A 215 2.86 -23.86 -1.41
CA THR A 215 2.09 -22.85 -0.71
C THR A 215 2.86 -22.17 0.43
N GLN A 216 2.93 -20.84 0.39
CA GLN A 216 3.52 -20.01 1.44
C GLN A 216 2.47 -19.16 2.15
N LYS A 217 2.68 -18.89 3.45
CA LYS A 217 1.80 -18.02 4.23
C LYS A 217 1.94 -16.58 3.76
N VAL A 218 0.84 -15.83 3.87
CA VAL A 218 0.85 -14.39 3.59
C VAL A 218 0.78 -13.61 4.89
N GLY A 219 1.68 -12.64 5.03
CA GLY A 219 1.64 -11.66 6.09
C GLY A 219 1.07 -10.34 5.62
N SER A 220 0.86 -9.43 6.57
CA SER A 220 0.34 -8.10 6.29
C SER A 220 0.95 -7.02 7.18
N TRP A 221 0.98 -5.81 6.64
CA TRP A 221 1.27 -4.57 7.36
C TRP A 221 0.19 -3.54 7.08
N GLY A 222 -0.32 -2.90 8.14
CA GLY A 222 -1.09 -1.68 8.05
C GLY A 222 -0.20 -0.46 8.29
N VAL A 223 -0.37 0.58 7.47
CA VAL A 223 0.37 1.84 7.58
C VAL A 223 -0.58 3.02 7.60
N SER A 224 -0.48 3.82 8.66
CA SER A 224 -1.27 5.05 8.81
C SER A 224 -0.60 6.25 8.14
N LEU A 225 -1.39 7.23 7.69
CA LEU A 225 -0.83 8.50 7.20
C LEU A 225 -0.08 9.28 8.29
N LYS A 226 -0.44 9.05 9.57
CA LYS A 226 0.27 9.62 10.72
C LYS A 226 1.70 9.10 10.80
N ASP A 227 1.92 7.80 10.61
CA ASP A 227 3.27 7.21 10.63
C ASP A 227 4.11 7.74 9.47
N LEU A 228 3.47 7.88 8.29
CA LEU A 228 4.04 8.52 7.12
C LEU A 228 4.22 10.04 7.28
N GLY A 229 3.74 10.66 8.37
CA GLY A 229 3.91 12.09 8.63
C GLY A 229 3.22 13.01 7.63
N VAL A 230 2.11 12.57 7.01
CA VAL A 230 1.37 13.35 6.01
C VAL A 230 -0.12 13.44 6.35
N ALA A 231 -0.79 14.50 5.86
CA ALA A 231 -2.24 14.62 5.94
C ALA A 231 -2.94 13.95 4.74
N SER A 232 -2.24 13.85 3.61
CA SER A 232 -2.72 13.18 2.40
C SER A 232 -1.56 12.71 1.52
N LEU A 233 -1.86 11.77 0.61
CA LEU A 233 -0.95 11.29 -0.43
C LEU A 233 -1.72 10.94 -1.69
N ALA A 234 -1.04 10.95 -2.84
CA ALA A 234 -1.58 10.43 -4.10
C ALA A 234 -1.13 8.99 -4.36
N GLY A 235 -0.11 8.51 -3.65
CA GLY A 235 0.48 7.21 -3.84
C GLY A 235 1.54 6.90 -2.80
N VAL A 236 2.22 5.78 -2.99
CA VAL A 236 3.40 5.40 -2.22
C VAL A 236 4.57 5.09 -3.13
N GLN A 237 5.78 5.43 -2.71
CA GLN A 237 7.00 4.83 -3.23
C GLN A 237 7.29 3.59 -2.39
N VAL A 238 7.39 2.44 -3.05
CA VAL A 238 7.86 1.18 -2.46
C VAL A 238 9.26 0.89 -2.94
N PHE A 239 10.09 0.30 -2.07
CA PHE A 239 11.44 -0.11 -2.44
C PHE A 239 11.92 -1.29 -1.59
N ALA A 240 12.82 -2.07 -2.16
CA ALA A 240 13.60 -3.07 -1.45
C ALA A 240 15.03 -3.09 -2.00
N ASN A 241 15.96 -3.60 -1.19
CA ASN A 241 17.32 -3.87 -1.63
C ASN A 241 17.71 -5.31 -1.25
N SER A 242 18.93 -5.70 -1.60
CA SER A 242 19.45 -7.05 -1.38
C SER A 242 19.39 -7.55 0.07
N SER A 243 19.35 -6.66 1.06
CA SER A 243 19.24 -7.05 2.47
C SER A 243 17.79 -7.25 2.93
N TYR A 244 16.79 -6.99 2.07
CA TYR A 244 15.38 -7.00 2.44
C TYR A 244 14.75 -8.37 2.26
N GLY A 245 15.44 -9.33 1.62
CA GLY A 245 15.00 -10.72 1.52
C GLY A 245 14.09 -11.03 0.34
N GLY A 246 13.80 -10.05 -0.53
CA GLY A 246 12.90 -10.23 -1.67
C GLY A 246 11.43 -10.22 -1.26
N PRO A 247 10.80 -9.05 -1.01
CA PRO A 247 9.39 -9.01 -0.67
C PRO A 247 8.47 -9.28 -1.88
N ASP A 248 7.54 -10.22 -1.69
CA ASP A 248 6.55 -10.61 -2.70
C ASP A 248 5.19 -10.01 -2.38
N PHE A 249 4.89 -8.83 -2.91
CA PHE A 249 3.94 -7.94 -2.27
C PHE A 249 2.74 -7.52 -3.13
N LYS A 250 1.68 -7.15 -2.42
CA LYS A 250 0.51 -6.41 -2.92
C LYS A 250 0.29 -5.19 -2.05
N VAL A 251 -0.05 -4.04 -2.63
CA VAL A 251 -0.42 -2.83 -1.90
C VAL A 251 -1.72 -2.25 -2.42
N MET A 252 -2.56 -1.79 -1.49
CA MET A 252 -3.77 -1.04 -1.75
C MET A 252 -3.91 0.08 -0.73
N ALA A 253 -4.73 1.08 -1.04
CA ALA A 253 -5.17 2.05 -0.05
C ALA A 253 -6.66 1.86 0.25
N ARG A 254 -7.06 2.26 1.45
CA ARG A 254 -8.47 2.46 1.77
C ARG A 254 -8.89 3.83 1.27
N LYS A 255 -10.03 3.94 0.59
CA LYS A 255 -10.59 5.26 0.24
C LYS A 255 -10.95 6.03 1.50
N SER A 256 -10.64 7.33 1.48
CA SER A 256 -11.00 8.22 2.57
C SER A 256 -12.51 8.29 2.73
N GLN A 257 -12.97 8.08 3.96
CA GLN A 257 -14.36 8.28 4.29
C GLN A 257 -14.52 9.73 4.72
N ASN A 258 -15.36 10.49 4.01
CA ASN A 258 -15.80 11.80 4.48
C ASN A 258 -16.73 11.60 5.68
N VAL A 259 -16.17 11.31 6.85
CA VAL A 259 -16.94 11.32 8.10
C VAL A 259 -17.02 12.78 8.53
N PRO A 260 -18.21 13.41 8.57
CA PRO A 260 -18.33 14.76 9.09
C PRO A 260 -17.76 14.81 10.49
N GLU A 261 -16.87 15.75 10.76
CA GLU A 261 -16.33 15.91 12.11
C GLU A 261 -17.49 16.14 13.09
N PRO A 262 -17.40 15.64 14.34
CA PRO A 262 -18.44 15.86 15.35
C PRO A 262 -18.82 17.36 15.50
N GLY A 263 -17.86 18.27 15.31
CA GLY A 263 -18.10 19.71 15.30
C GLY A 263 -19.03 20.20 14.18
N ALA A 264 -18.98 19.58 12.99
CA ALA A 264 -19.89 19.91 11.89
C ALA A 264 -21.34 19.47 12.21
N LEU A 265 -21.52 18.31 12.85
CA LEU A 265 -22.83 17.84 13.30
C LEU A 265 -23.38 18.72 14.44
N LEU A 266 -22.55 19.11 15.40
CA LEU A 266 -22.94 20.02 16.47
C LEU A 266 -23.29 21.41 15.94
N GLY A 267 -22.52 21.93 14.98
CA GLY A 267 -22.78 23.20 14.31
C GLY A 267 -24.14 23.21 13.58
N LEU A 268 -24.44 22.14 12.82
CA LEU A 268 -25.75 21.97 12.18
C LEU A 268 -26.89 21.88 13.20
N GLY A 269 -26.68 21.17 14.32
CA GLY A 269 -27.65 21.08 15.41
C GLY A 269 -27.97 22.45 16.03
N LEU A 270 -26.96 23.29 16.25
CA LEU A 270 -27.11 24.65 16.77
C LEU A 270 -27.85 25.57 15.79
N VAL A 271 -27.52 25.51 14.50
CA VAL A 271 -28.21 26.30 13.47
C VAL A 271 -29.69 25.89 13.35
N ALA A 272 -29.97 24.58 13.39
CA ALA A 272 -31.34 24.06 13.36
C ALA A 272 -32.16 24.51 14.58
N THR A 273 -31.57 24.49 15.79
CA THR A 273 -32.24 24.98 17.00
C THR A 273 -32.49 26.48 16.98
N MET A 274 -31.54 27.28 16.46
CA MET A 274 -31.73 28.72 16.28
C MET A 274 -32.85 29.02 15.28
N ALA A 275 -32.88 28.33 14.13
CA ALA A 275 -33.92 28.48 13.11
C ALA A 275 -35.31 28.09 13.65
N TYR A 276 -35.40 27.02 14.44
CA TYR A 276 -36.63 26.59 15.10
C TYR A 276 -37.13 27.62 16.12
N LYS A 277 -36.25 28.13 17.00
CA LYS A 277 -36.62 29.17 17.97
C LYS A 277 -37.04 30.47 17.28
N TYR A 278 -36.35 30.88 16.22
CA TYR A 278 -36.73 32.06 15.44
C TYR A 278 -38.14 31.93 14.83
N ARG A 279 -38.51 30.74 14.32
CA ARG A 279 -39.87 30.44 13.84
C ARG A 279 -40.92 30.54 14.94
N GLN A 280 -40.65 29.97 16.12
CA GLN A 280 -41.53 30.05 17.29
C GLN A 280 -41.81 31.51 17.69
N TYR A 281 -40.77 32.34 17.80
CA TYR A 281 -40.93 33.77 18.10
C TYR A 281 -41.80 34.50 17.08
N LYS A 282 -41.66 34.18 15.79
CA LYS A 282 -42.43 34.83 14.72
C LYS A 282 -43.92 34.43 14.70
N GLN A 283 -44.26 33.28 15.27
CA GLN A 283 -45.65 32.81 15.40
C GLN A 283 -46.34 33.40 16.64
N ILE A 284 -45.61 33.68 17.71
CA ILE A 284 -46.14 34.32 18.94
C ILE A 284 -46.33 35.84 18.74
N ALA A 285 -45.55 36.46 17.86
CA ALA A 285 -45.62 37.89 17.56
C ALA A 285 -46.68 38.28 16.51
N ARG A 286 -47.62 37.37 16.17
CA ARG A 286 -48.78 37.62 15.31
C ARG A 286 -50.05 37.40 16.12
#